data_AF-A0A1I2AGQ5-F1
#
_entry.id   AF-A0A1I2AGQ5-F1
#
_cell.length_a   1.000
_cell.length_b   1.000
_cell.length_c   1.000
_cell.angle_alpha   90.00
_cell.angle_beta   90.00
_cell.angle_gamma   90.00
#
_symmetry.space_group_name_H-M   'P 1'
#
loop_
_entity.id
_entity.type
_entity.pdbx_description
1 polymer ?
#
loop_
_entity_poly.entity_id
_entity_poly.type
_entity_poly.pdbx_seq_one_letter_code
_entity_poly.pdbx_strand_id
1 'polypeptide(L)'
;MNALLFTAQRLLGFAALLFGVFMMFVTLPLGLIFAGAGFVLISLAELVRMQQGTYHLALGLPYKNEQINEIIKRSTPVKVFSTGLSIHPFDGTAYPLLQLHGESYLRAKAFIPYIEQSEMEYRFSFPDVDPVLLLCEPRCGQGSSLFQFNEQVFVKLSALPLTIKREGDRLRIEVASQPHQL
;
A
#
# COMPACT_ATOMS: atom_id res chain seq x y z
N MET A 1 -7.02 -12.32 -21.31
CA MET A 1 -6.32 -13.40 -22.04
C MET A 1 -4.89 -13.68 -21.54
N ASN A 2 -4.21 -12.74 -20.86
CA ASN A 2 -2.78 -12.90 -20.49
C ASN A 2 -2.49 -13.68 -19.19
N ALA A 3 -3.44 -13.76 -18.24
CA ALA A 3 -3.23 -14.43 -16.95
C ALA A 3 -3.09 -15.96 -17.06
N LEU A 4 -3.78 -16.57 -18.03
CA LEU A 4 -3.77 -18.02 -18.25
C LEU A 4 -2.45 -18.48 -18.88
N LEU A 5 -1.95 -17.73 -19.87
CA LEU A 5 -0.62 -17.93 -20.47
C LEU A 5 0.50 -17.78 -19.43
N PHE A 6 0.40 -16.79 -18.55
CA PHE A 6 1.38 -16.59 -17.47
C PHE A 6 1.42 -17.77 -16.50
N THR A 7 0.24 -18.20 -16.03
CA THR A 7 0.11 -19.33 -15.11
C THR A 7 0.64 -20.61 -15.75
N ALA A 8 0.33 -20.83 -17.03
CA ALA A 8 0.85 -21.96 -17.80
C ALA A 8 2.38 -21.91 -17.93
N GLN A 9 2.98 -20.77 -18.29
CA GLN A 9 4.43 -20.61 -18.39
C GLN A 9 5.13 -20.91 -17.05
N ARG A 10 4.58 -20.39 -15.95
CA ARG A 10 5.15 -20.62 -14.62
C ARG A 10 5.07 -22.10 -14.21
N LEU A 11 3.95 -22.75 -14.48
CA LEU A 11 3.75 -24.18 -14.20
C LEU A 11 4.70 -25.05 -15.02
N LEU A 12 4.90 -24.71 -16.29
CA LEU A 12 5.81 -25.38 -17.21
C LEU A 12 7.27 -25.18 -16.78
N GLY A 13 7.62 -23.98 -16.30
CA GLY A 13 8.93 -23.69 -15.70
C GLY A 13 9.21 -24.54 -14.46
N PHE A 14 8.25 -24.67 -13.53
CA PHE A 14 8.40 -25.55 -12.37
C PHE A 14 8.51 -27.03 -12.74
N ALA A 15 7.72 -27.49 -13.71
CA ALA A 15 7.78 -28.85 -14.22
C ALA A 15 9.15 -29.16 -14.85
N ALA A 16 9.69 -28.25 -15.67
CA ALA A 16 11.02 -28.37 -16.27
C ALA A 16 12.13 -28.36 -15.21
N LEU A 17 12.00 -27.54 -14.17
CA LEU A 17 12.97 -27.49 -13.07
C LEU A 17 12.97 -28.79 -12.27
N LEU A 18 11.80 -29.29 -11.86
CA LEU A 18 11.66 -30.57 -11.17
C LEU A 18 12.18 -31.75 -12.01
N PHE A 19 11.84 -31.76 -13.30
CA PHE A 19 12.34 -32.77 -14.24
C PHE A 19 13.86 -32.71 -14.39
N GLY A 20 14.43 -31.50 -14.49
CA GLY A 20 15.88 -31.30 -14.56
C GLY A 20 16.60 -31.79 -13.31
N VAL A 21 16.09 -31.48 -12.12
CA VAL A 21 16.62 -31.98 -10.83
C VAL A 21 16.56 -33.50 -10.77
N PHE A 22 15.45 -34.11 -11.21
CA PHE A 22 15.34 -35.56 -11.29
C PHE A 22 16.34 -36.18 -12.28
N MET A 23 16.51 -35.55 -13.45
CA MET A 23 17.44 -36.01 -14.48
C MET A 23 18.90 -35.86 -14.09
N MET A 24 19.26 -34.98 -13.15
CA MET A 24 20.64 -34.91 -12.62
C MET A 24 21.09 -36.22 -11.97
N PHE A 25 20.16 -37.01 -11.41
CA PHE A 25 20.46 -38.32 -10.83
C PHE A 25 20.77 -39.39 -11.90
N VAL A 26 20.36 -39.15 -13.15
CA VAL A 26 20.58 -40.08 -14.28
C VAL A 26 21.73 -39.60 -15.17
N THR A 27 21.69 -38.34 -15.57
CA THR A 27 22.68 -37.69 -16.44
C THR A 27 22.84 -36.22 -16.07
N LEU A 28 23.99 -35.88 -15.50
CA LEU A 28 24.32 -34.53 -15.04
C LEU A 28 24.17 -33.42 -16.12
N PRO A 29 24.68 -33.57 -17.36
CA PRO A 29 24.60 -32.49 -18.35
C PRO A 29 23.16 -32.22 -18.81
N LEU A 30 22.34 -33.27 -18.97
CA LEU A 30 20.94 -33.11 -19.36
C LEU A 30 20.13 -32.46 -18.22
N GLY A 31 20.37 -32.90 -16.98
CA GLY A 31 19.72 -32.33 -15.80
C GLY A 31 20.01 -30.83 -15.62
N LEU A 32 21.25 -30.40 -15.85
CA LEU A 32 21.63 -28.98 -15.83
C LEU A 32 20.91 -28.15 -16.89
N ILE A 33 20.75 -28.66 -18.12
CA ILE A 33 20.05 -27.96 -19.20
C ILE A 33 18.57 -27.74 -18.83
N PHE A 34 17.88 -28.78 -18.38
CA PHE A 34 16.46 -28.68 -18.01
C PHE A 34 16.25 -27.82 -16.76
N ALA A 35 17.09 -27.96 -15.74
CA ALA A 35 17.02 -27.14 -14.54
C ALA A 35 17.30 -25.66 -14.85
N GLY A 36 18.30 -25.38 -15.69
CA GLY A 36 18.61 -24.03 -16.15
C GLY A 36 17.47 -23.41 -16.96
N ALA A 37 16.90 -24.15 -17.91
CA ALA A 37 15.75 -23.70 -18.69
C ALA A 37 14.52 -23.42 -17.80
N GLY A 38 14.24 -24.31 -16.83
CA GLY A 38 13.16 -24.11 -15.86
C GLY A 38 13.36 -22.87 -15.00
N PHE A 39 14.59 -22.65 -14.51
CA PHE A 39 14.94 -21.45 -13.75
C PHE A 39 14.74 -20.17 -14.58
N VAL A 40 15.25 -20.13 -15.81
CA VAL A 40 15.07 -18.99 -16.71
C VAL A 40 13.59 -18.68 -16.96
N LEU A 41 12.75 -19.70 -17.20
CA LEU A 41 11.32 -19.52 -17.42
C LEU A 41 10.61 -18.91 -16.21
N ILE A 42 10.95 -19.38 -15.00
CA ILE A 42 10.38 -18.86 -13.75
C ILE A 42 10.85 -17.41 -13.51
N SER A 43 12.15 -17.13 -13.68
CA SER A 43 12.70 -15.78 -13.53
C SER A 43 12.08 -14.80 -14.52
N LEU A 44 11.90 -15.21 -15.78
CA LEU A 44 11.28 -14.36 -16.81
C LEU A 44 9.81 -14.06 -16.48
N ALA A 45 9.08 -15.06 -15.98
CA ALA A 45 7.71 -14.85 -15.51
C ALA A 45 7.69 -13.83 -14.36
N GLU A 46 8.59 -13.94 -13.40
CA GLU A 46 8.63 -12.99 -12.28
C GLU A 46 8.98 -11.56 -12.74
N LEU A 47 9.90 -11.42 -13.70
CA LEU A 47 10.23 -10.13 -14.31
C LEU A 47 9.04 -9.50 -15.04
N VAL A 48 8.29 -10.27 -15.82
CA VAL A 48 7.07 -9.78 -16.50
C VAL A 48 6.02 -9.34 -15.48
N ARG A 49 5.86 -10.10 -14.39
CA ARG A 49 4.95 -9.75 -13.29
C ARG A 49 5.34 -8.42 -12.64
N MET A 50 6.63 -8.20 -12.43
CA MET A 50 7.14 -6.92 -11.91
C MET A 50 6.88 -5.77 -12.88
N GLN A 51 7.17 -5.95 -14.18
CA GLN A 51 6.93 -4.92 -15.21
C GLN A 51 5.46 -4.53 -15.33
N GLN A 52 4.53 -5.48 -15.24
CA GLN A 52 3.10 -5.16 -15.23
C GLN A 52 2.73 -4.29 -14.02
N GLY A 53 3.33 -4.54 -12.85
CA GLY A 53 3.15 -3.69 -11.67
C GLY A 53 3.59 -2.25 -11.92
N THR A 54 4.77 -2.07 -12.53
CA THR A 54 5.32 -0.74 -12.86
C THR A 54 4.53 -0.03 -13.96
N TYR A 55 4.06 -0.76 -14.97
CA TYR A 55 3.24 -0.21 -16.05
C TYR A 55 1.86 0.25 -15.55
N HIS A 56 1.24 -0.51 -14.63
CA HIS A 56 0.01 -0.10 -13.95
C HIS A 56 0.20 1.22 -13.18
N LEU A 57 1.33 1.36 -12.48
CA LEU A 57 1.70 2.59 -11.78
C LEU A 57 1.90 3.77 -12.73
N ALA A 58 2.57 3.55 -13.87
CA ALA A 58 2.80 4.59 -14.88
C ALA A 58 1.51 5.08 -15.56
N LEU A 59 0.48 4.23 -15.64
CA LEU A 59 -0.83 4.57 -16.17
C LEU A 59 -1.80 5.17 -15.13
N GLY A 60 -1.36 5.38 -13.88
CA GLY A 60 -2.21 5.91 -12.81
C GLY A 60 -3.36 4.98 -12.41
N LEU A 61 -3.27 3.68 -12.75
CA LEU A 61 -4.32 2.72 -12.44
C LEU A 61 -4.34 2.43 -10.93
N PRO A 62 -5.53 2.15 -10.34
CA PRO A 62 -5.63 1.85 -8.93
C PRO A 62 -4.78 0.65 -8.52
N TYR A 63 -4.16 0.73 -7.35
CA TYR A 63 -3.43 -0.39 -6.76
C TYR A 63 -4.34 -1.59 -6.57
N LYS A 64 -3.80 -2.79 -6.82
CA LYS A 64 -4.47 -4.04 -6.48
C LYS A 64 -4.35 -4.30 -4.98
N ASN A 65 -5.32 -5.04 -4.43
CA ASN A 65 -5.34 -5.39 -3.01
C ASN A 65 -4.07 -6.13 -2.56
N GLU A 66 -3.50 -7.00 -3.39
CA GLU A 66 -2.26 -7.69 -3.06
C GLU A 66 -1.08 -6.72 -2.95
N GLN A 67 -1.04 -5.68 -3.78
CA GLN A 67 0.00 -4.66 -3.74
C GLN A 67 -0.11 -3.82 -2.46
N ILE A 68 -1.32 -3.38 -2.10
CA ILE A 68 -1.56 -2.65 -0.85
C ILE A 68 -1.16 -3.51 0.36
N ASN A 69 -1.54 -4.80 0.36
CA ASN A 69 -1.18 -5.73 1.42
C ASN A 69 0.35 -5.87 1.59
N GLU A 70 1.08 -6.03 0.49
CA GLU A 70 2.54 -6.10 0.52
C GLU A 70 3.17 -4.79 1.00
N ILE A 71 2.62 -3.64 0.61
CA ILE A 71 3.09 -2.32 1.08
C ILE A 71 2.85 -2.18 2.58
N ILE A 72 1.68 -2.57 3.09
CA ILE A 72 1.38 -2.55 4.54
C ILE A 72 2.38 -3.43 5.31
N LYS A 73 2.64 -4.66 4.84
CA LYS A 73 3.60 -5.57 5.51
C LYS A 73 5.02 -5.02 5.55
N ARG A 74 5.43 -4.27 4.53
CA ARG A 74 6.78 -3.68 4.44
C ARG A 74 6.86 -2.31 5.12
N SER A 75 5.72 -1.65 5.34
CA SER A 75 5.68 -0.34 6.00
C SER A 75 6.09 -0.46 7.47
N THR A 76 7.02 0.39 7.88
CA THR A 76 7.40 0.50 9.29
C THR A 76 6.28 1.25 10.04
N PRO A 77 5.69 0.68 11.09
CA PRO A 77 4.70 1.39 11.89
C PRO A 77 5.33 2.64 12.53
N VAL A 78 4.58 3.73 12.59
CA VAL A 78 4.98 4.99 13.23
C VAL A 78 4.07 5.29 14.40
N LYS A 79 4.62 5.82 15.49
CA LYS A 79 3.84 6.23 16.66
C LYS A 79 3.26 7.62 16.42
N VAL A 80 1.94 7.74 16.51
CA VAL A 80 1.24 9.00 16.21
C VAL A 80 0.99 9.77 17.50
N PHE A 81 1.37 11.05 17.53
CA PHE A 81 1.22 11.93 18.70
C PHE A 81 0.60 13.26 18.27
N SER A 82 -0.20 13.85 19.16
CA SER A 82 -0.64 15.23 19.03
C SER A 82 -0.64 15.94 20.38
N THR A 83 -0.46 17.27 20.36
CA THR A 83 -0.60 18.11 21.57
C THR A 83 -1.98 18.76 21.68
N GLY A 84 -2.73 18.83 20.57
CA GLY A 84 -4.04 19.49 20.49
C GLY A 84 -5.17 18.60 20.00
N LEU A 85 -4.87 17.37 19.56
CA LEU A 85 -5.85 16.39 19.12
C LEU A 85 -5.77 15.13 20.00
N SER A 86 -6.92 14.48 20.18
CA SER A 86 -7.00 13.16 20.79
C SER A 86 -6.79 12.09 19.73
N ILE A 87 -5.66 11.38 19.80
CA ILE A 87 -5.36 10.27 18.90
C ILE A 87 -5.96 8.99 19.48
N HIS A 88 -6.80 8.31 18.70
CA HIS A 88 -7.37 7.04 19.12
C HIS A 88 -6.35 5.89 18.99
N PRO A 89 -6.42 4.85 19.84
CA PRO A 89 -7.09 4.84 21.13
C PRO A 89 -6.40 5.74 22.17
N PHE A 90 -5.10 5.96 22.03
CA PHE A 90 -4.31 6.90 22.83
C PHE A 90 -3.06 7.37 22.08
N ASP A 91 -2.48 8.48 22.52
CA ASP A 91 -1.24 9.03 21.96
C ASP A 91 -0.07 8.04 22.01
N GLY A 92 0.69 7.99 20.93
CA GLY A 92 1.79 7.06 20.75
C GLY A 92 1.40 5.69 20.22
N THR A 93 0.11 5.48 19.88
CA THR A 93 -0.32 4.28 19.18
C THR A 93 0.40 4.17 17.83
N ALA A 94 0.91 2.96 17.55
CA ALA A 94 1.60 2.68 16.30
C ALA A 94 0.61 2.38 15.17
N TYR A 95 0.76 3.09 14.06
CA TYR A 95 -0.04 2.93 12.85
C TYR A 95 0.87 2.70 11.64
N PRO A 96 0.47 1.86 10.67
CA PRO A 96 1.19 1.75 9.41
C PRO A 96 1.09 3.07 8.65
N LEU A 97 2.24 3.64 8.30
CA LEU A 97 2.34 4.82 7.43
C LEU A 97 2.65 4.35 6.02
N LEU A 98 1.67 4.44 5.13
CA LEU A 98 1.83 4.00 3.74
C LEU A 98 2.32 5.17 2.89
N GLN A 99 3.28 4.90 2.01
CA GLN A 99 3.73 5.82 0.97
C GLN A 99 3.18 5.32 -0.36
N LEU A 100 2.17 6.01 -0.90
CA LEU A 100 1.47 5.65 -2.13
C LEU A 100 1.42 6.88 -3.03
N HIS A 101 1.83 6.73 -4.29
CA HIS A 101 1.88 7.85 -5.26
C HIS A 101 2.63 9.11 -4.76
N GLY A 102 3.66 8.94 -3.92
CA GLY A 102 4.41 10.06 -3.33
C GLY A 102 3.73 10.76 -2.15
N GLU A 103 2.62 10.21 -1.68
CA GLU A 103 1.77 10.78 -0.65
C GLU A 103 1.69 9.84 0.56
N SER A 104 1.54 10.45 1.74
CA SER A 104 1.50 9.73 3.01
C SER A 104 0.07 9.43 3.43
N TYR A 105 -0.22 8.15 3.66
CA TYR A 105 -1.52 7.67 4.11
C TYR A 105 -1.41 7.04 5.50
N LEU A 106 -2.40 7.34 6.35
CA LEU A 106 -2.53 6.78 7.69
C LEU A 106 -3.91 6.16 7.85
N ARG A 107 -4.07 5.21 8.77
CA ARG A 107 -5.40 4.71 9.11
C ARG A 107 -6.26 5.84 9.67
N ALA A 108 -7.44 6.05 9.07
CA ALA A 108 -8.43 7.02 9.54
C ALA A 108 -8.86 6.74 10.99
N LYS A 109 -8.74 5.48 11.44
CA LYS A 109 -8.98 5.08 12.83
C LYS A 109 -8.25 5.95 13.86
N ALA A 110 -7.08 6.51 13.53
CA ALA A 110 -6.34 7.40 14.40
C ALA A 110 -7.14 8.67 14.79
N PHE A 111 -8.11 9.08 13.96
CA PHE A 111 -8.89 10.29 14.10
C PHE A 111 -10.38 10.03 14.39
N ILE A 112 -10.75 8.84 14.88
CA ILE A 112 -12.15 8.47 15.19
C ILE A 112 -12.97 9.60 15.87
N PRO A 113 -12.44 10.32 16.88
CA PRO A 113 -13.21 11.37 17.56
C PRO A 113 -13.65 12.53 16.66
N TYR A 114 -13.00 12.68 15.50
CA TYR A 114 -13.18 13.79 14.56
C TYR A 114 -13.82 13.34 13.25
N ILE A 115 -14.29 12.09 13.16
CA ILE A 115 -14.84 11.51 11.94
C ILE A 115 -16.33 11.23 12.13
N GLU A 116 -17.13 11.77 11.22
CA GLU A 116 -18.51 11.33 10.99
C GLU A 116 -18.57 10.64 9.62
N GLN A 117 -19.22 9.48 9.55
CA GLN A 117 -19.39 8.74 8.32
C GLN A 117 -20.87 8.72 7.92
N SER A 118 -21.14 9.05 6.66
CA SER A 118 -22.43 8.89 6.00
C SER A 118 -22.23 8.12 4.71
N GLU A 119 -22.63 6.85 4.67
CA GLU A 119 -22.41 5.95 3.54
C GLU A 119 -20.91 5.88 3.12
N MET A 120 -20.58 6.45 1.96
CA MET A 120 -19.24 6.52 1.39
C MET A 120 -18.55 7.86 1.66
N GLU A 121 -19.20 8.81 2.33
CA GLU A 121 -18.65 10.12 2.65
C GLU A 121 -18.16 10.16 4.10
N TYR A 122 -16.98 10.75 4.29
CA TYR A 122 -16.35 10.94 5.59
C TYR A 122 -16.17 12.44 5.82
N ARG A 123 -16.78 12.94 6.89
CA ARG A 123 -16.60 14.31 7.36
C ARG A 123 -15.57 14.34 8.48
N PHE A 124 -14.49 15.08 8.26
CA PHE A 124 -13.45 15.32 9.24
C PHE A 124 -13.64 16.70 9.87
N SER A 125 -13.93 16.73 11.17
CA SER A 125 -14.20 17.96 11.92
C SER A 125 -13.14 18.15 13.01
N PHE A 126 -12.09 18.91 12.72
CA PHE A 126 -11.03 19.23 13.68
C PHE A 126 -11.34 20.55 14.41
N PRO A 127 -10.77 20.79 15.61
CA PRO A 127 -10.93 22.05 16.33
C PRO A 127 -10.44 23.25 15.51
N ASP A 128 -11.15 24.37 15.58
CA ASP A 128 -10.76 25.66 15.00
C ASP A 128 -10.52 25.67 13.48
N VAL A 129 -11.06 24.67 12.76
CA VAL A 129 -10.95 24.58 11.29
C VAL A 129 -12.27 24.11 10.67
N ASP A 130 -12.54 24.58 9.46
CA ASP A 130 -13.68 24.14 8.67
C ASP A 130 -13.65 22.63 8.42
N PRO A 131 -14.79 21.93 8.55
CA PRO A 131 -14.86 20.50 8.28
C PRO A 131 -14.49 20.16 6.84
N VAL A 132 -13.74 19.07 6.66
CA VAL A 132 -13.35 18.56 5.34
C VAL A 132 -14.17 17.32 5.02
N LEU A 133 -14.84 17.35 3.86
CA LEU A 133 -15.61 16.22 3.32
C LEU A 133 -14.74 15.45 2.33
N LEU A 134 -14.56 14.16 2.57
CA LEU A 134 -13.80 13.26 1.72
C LEU A 134 -14.65 12.08 1.29
N LEU A 135 -14.66 11.77 0.00
CA LEU A 135 -15.30 10.57 -0.52
C LEU A 135 -14.36 9.37 -0.36
N CYS A 136 -14.90 8.27 0.18
CA CYS A 136 -14.21 7.00 0.30
C CYS A 136 -14.22 6.26 -1.03
N GLU A 137 -13.05 6.09 -1.62
CA GLU A 137 -12.90 5.27 -2.81
C GLU A 137 -12.73 3.78 -2.44
N PRO A 138 -13.34 2.87 -3.21
CA PRO A 138 -13.22 1.44 -2.94
C PRO A 138 -11.81 0.89 -3.19
N ARG A 139 -10.95 1.65 -3.87
CA ARG A 139 -9.55 1.29 -4.18
C ARG A 139 -8.68 2.54 -4.15
N CYS A 140 -7.41 2.39 -3.82
CA CYS A 140 -6.44 3.48 -3.88
C CYS A 140 -6.02 3.73 -5.33
N GLY A 141 -6.46 4.85 -5.91
CA GLY A 141 -5.99 5.40 -7.18
C GLY A 141 -5.11 6.63 -6.99
N GLN A 142 -4.65 7.18 -8.11
CA GLN A 142 -3.92 8.44 -8.11
C GLN A 142 -4.86 9.59 -7.73
N GLY A 143 -4.52 10.31 -6.66
CA GLY A 143 -5.33 11.43 -6.17
C GLY A 143 -6.41 11.06 -5.15
N SER A 144 -6.63 9.76 -4.88
CA SER A 144 -7.61 9.32 -3.88
C SER A 144 -7.24 9.88 -2.51
N SER A 145 -8.12 10.70 -1.93
CA SER A 145 -7.89 11.30 -0.62
C SER A 145 -8.22 10.33 0.52
N LEU A 146 -9.11 9.38 0.27
CA LEU A 146 -9.54 8.38 1.25
C LEU A 146 -9.90 7.09 0.51
N PHE A 147 -9.46 5.94 1.03
CA PHE A 147 -9.77 4.65 0.43
C PHE A 147 -9.94 3.53 1.45
N GLN A 148 -10.68 2.50 1.07
CA GLN A 148 -10.90 1.31 1.89
C GLN A 148 -10.03 0.12 1.47
N PHE A 149 -9.50 -0.61 2.44
CA PHE A 149 -8.75 -1.86 2.25
C PHE A 149 -8.98 -2.80 3.44
N ASN A 150 -9.49 -4.01 3.21
CA ASN A 150 -9.76 -5.03 4.24
C ASN A 150 -10.44 -4.46 5.50
N GLU A 151 -11.58 -3.79 5.31
CA GLU A 151 -12.37 -3.14 6.38
C GLU A 151 -11.67 -1.97 7.10
N GLN A 152 -10.47 -1.60 6.67
CA GLN A 152 -9.73 -0.46 7.18
C GLN A 152 -9.82 0.69 6.19
N VAL A 153 -9.93 1.90 6.73
CA VAL A 153 -9.95 3.12 5.94
C VAL A 153 -8.63 3.83 6.12
N PHE A 154 -8.03 4.23 5.00
CA PHE A 154 -6.80 5.00 4.95
C PHE A 154 -7.09 6.38 4.39
N VAL A 155 -6.57 7.40 5.05
CA VAL A 155 -6.73 8.80 4.67
C VAL A 155 -5.38 9.40 4.30
N LYS A 156 -5.38 10.18 3.23
CA LYS A 156 -4.26 10.97 2.76
C LYS A 156 -4.03 12.11 3.73
N LEU A 157 -2.86 12.15 4.37
CA LEU A 157 -2.62 13.13 5.43
C LEU A 157 -2.59 14.58 4.92
N SER A 158 -2.14 14.79 3.68
CA SER A 158 -2.12 16.10 3.00
C SER A 158 -3.50 16.59 2.54
N ALA A 159 -4.53 15.73 2.58
CA ALA A 159 -5.92 16.14 2.32
C ALA A 159 -6.61 16.69 3.58
N LEU A 160 -6.00 16.51 4.76
CA LEU A 160 -6.52 17.01 6.03
C LEU A 160 -5.85 18.34 6.36
N PRO A 161 -6.52 19.25 7.11
CA PRO A 161 -5.95 20.53 7.52
C PRO A 161 -5.01 20.34 8.71
N LEU A 162 -4.00 19.49 8.54
CA LEU A 162 -3.08 19.05 9.58
C LEU A 162 -1.64 19.37 9.17
N THR A 163 -0.86 19.89 10.11
CA THR A 163 0.59 19.99 10.01
C THR A 163 1.21 18.69 10.49
N ILE A 164 2.07 18.09 9.65
CA ILE A 164 2.68 16.80 9.91
C ILE A 164 4.18 16.99 10.04
N LYS A 165 4.74 16.59 11.17
CA LYS A 165 6.19 16.58 11.42
C LYS A 165 6.63 15.17 11.76
N ARG A 166 7.62 14.66 11.04
CA ARG A 166 8.20 13.35 11.30
C ARG A 166 9.47 13.50 12.13
N GLU A 167 9.48 12.86 13.29
CA GLU A 167 10.60 12.87 14.26
C GLU A 167 11.02 11.41 14.52
N GLY A 168 11.85 10.85 13.64
CA GLY A 168 12.30 9.46 13.75
C GLY A 168 11.16 8.44 13.58
N ASP A 169 10.86 7.69 14.64
CA ASP A 169 9.75 6.72 14.73
C ASP A 169 8.40 7.36 15.09
N ARG A 170 8.39 8.69 15.31
CA ARG A 170 7.23 9.44 15.73
C ARG A 170 6.68 10.30 14.59
N LEU A 171 5.36 10.35 14.52
CA LEU A 171 4.61 11.23 13.65
C LEU A 171 3.83 12.21 14.53
N ARG A 172 4.28 13.46 14.57
CA ARG A 172 3.61 14.53 15.29
C ARG A 172 2.62 15.19 14.35
N ILE A 173 1.36 15.23 14.77
CA ILE A 173 0.24 15.77 14.01
C ILE A 173 -0.37 16.91 14.80
N GLU A 174 -0.50 18.07 14.17
CA GLU A 174 -1.09 19.27 14.76
C GLU A 174 -2.12 19.85 13.79
N VAL A 175 -3.14 20.53 14.29
CA VAL A 175 -4.06 21.27 13.42
C VAL A 175 -3.28 22.41 12.78
N ALA A 176 -3.43 22.59 11.46
CA ALA A 176 -2.81 23.72 10.78
C ALA A 176 -3.45 25.02 11.31
N SER A 177 -2.75 25.71 12.21
CA SER A 177 -3.18 27.00 12.71
C SER A 177 -3.32 27.94 11.51
N GLN A 178 -4.53 28.46 11.26
CA GLN A 178 -4.67 29.55 10.30
C GLN A 178 -3.76 30.69 10.77
N PRO A 179 -2.85 31.21 9.94
CA PRO A 179 -2.12 32.41 10.30
C PRO A 179 -3.17 33.49 10.51
N HIS A 180 -3.35 33.93 11.76
CA HIS A 180 -4.11 35.14 12.06
C HIS A 180 -3.52 36.25 11.18
N GLN A 181 -4.25 36.62 10.12
CA GLN A 181 -4.01 37.86 9.42
C GLN A 181 -4.38 38.97 10.41
N LEU A 182 -3.36 39.49 11.09
CA LEU A 182 -3.40 40.75 11.82
C LEU A 182 -3.48 41.92 10.83
#